data_AF-A0A158KM92-F1
#
_entry.id   AF-A0A158KM92-F1
#
_cell.length_a   1.000
_cell.length_b   1.000
_cell.length_c   1.000
_cell.angle_alpha   90.00
_cell.angle_beta   90.00
_cell.angle_gamma   90.00
#
_symmetry.space_group_name_H-M   'P 1'
#
loop_
_entity.id
_entity.type
_entity.pdbx_description
1 polymer ?
#
loop_
_entity_poly.entity_id
_entity_poly.type
_entity_poly.pdbx_seq_one_letter_code
_entity_poly.pdbx_strand_id
1 'polypeptide(L)' 'MLVLSWAYLFHFCAGIRFLLLDTHVAVHKEGGKQTALSVLIVSSLLTLAVALKLFGAF' A
#
# COMPACT_ATOMS: atom_id res chain seq x y z
N MET A 1 -13.61 -11.97 -2.57
CA MET A 1 -12.88 -11.17 -3.58
C MET A 1 -12.20 -9.94 -2.98
N LEU A 2 -12.90 -9.14 -2.17
CA LEU A 2 -12.29 -7.96 -1.51
C LEU A 2 -11.00 -8.27 -0.72
N VAL A 3 -10.98 -9.37 0.05
CA VAL A 3 -9.78 -9.78 0.81
C VAL A 3 -8.59 -10.08 -0.10
N LEU A 4 -8.81 -10.70 -1.26
CA LEU A 4 -7.75 -10.96 -2.24
C LEU A 4 -7.26 -9.66 -2.87
N SER A 5 -8.17 -8.74 -3.20
CA SER A 5 -7.82 -7.41 -3.70
C SER A 5 -7.02 -6.61 -2.68
N TRP A 6 -7.44 -6.61 -1.41
CA TRP A 6 -6.71 -5.99 -0.30
C TRP A 6 -5.30 -6.57 -0.16
N ALA A 7 -5.18 -7.90 -0.09
CA ALA A 7 -3.89 -8.57 0.06
C ALA A 7 -2.93 -8.23 -1.10
N TYR A 8 -3.43 -8.24 -2.33
CA TYR A 8 -2.66 -7.83 -3.50
C TYR A 8 -2.23 -6.37 -3.45
N LEU A 9 -3.16 -5.43 -3.16
CA LEU A 9 -2.85 -3.99 -3.12
C LEU A 9 -1.86 -3.66 -2.01
N PHE A 10 -2.03 -4.23 -0.82
CA PHE A 10 -1.09 -4.07 0.29
C PHE A 10 0.29 -4.61 -0.07
N HIS A 11 0.36 -5.82 -0.63
CA HIS A 11 1.63 -6.42 -1.06
C HIS A 11 2.30 -5.62 -2.18
N PHE A 12 1.54 -5.14 -3.16
CA PHE A 12 2.04 -4.33 -4.26
C PHE A 12 2.66 -3.01 -3.76
N CYS A 13 1.96 -2.27 -2.90
CA CYS A 13 2.49 -1.04 -2.31
C CYS A 13 3.74 -1.32 -1.44
N ALA A 14 3.74 -2.41 -0.66
CA ALA A 14 4.91 -2.83 0.10
C ALA A 14 6.09 -3.20 -0.81
N GLY A 15 5.84 -3.88 -1.93
CA GLY A 15 6.84 -4.22 -2.94
C GLY A 15 7.53 -2.98 -3.51
N ILE A 16 6.77 -1.94 -3.87
CA ILE A 16 7.33 -0.65 -4.31
C ILE A 16 8.24 -0.05 -3.23
N ARG A 17 7.81 -0.07 -1.95
CA ARG A 17 8.65 0.40 -0.84
C ARG A 17 9.97 -0.39 -0.76
N PHE A 18 9.96 -1.70 -0.95
CA PHE A 18 11.18 -2.50 -0.94
C PHE A 18 12.09 -2.19 -2.13
N LEU A 19 11.56 -2.01 -3.35
CA LEU A 19 12.35 -1.56 -4.49
C LEU A 19 13.00 -0.19 -4.27
N LEU A 20 12.30 0.74 -3.60
CA LEU A 20 12.88 2.03 -3.21
C LEU A 20 14.01 1.86 -2.19
N LEU A 21 13.85 0.97 -1.20
CA LEU A 21 14.89 0.66 -0.23
C LEU A 21 16.13 0.03 -0.92
N ASP A 22 15.94 -0.80 -1.94
CA ASP A 22 17.04 -1.39 -2.74
C ASP A 22 17.85 -0.32 -3.49
N THR A 23 17.23 0.83 -3.79
CA THR A 23 17.93 2.01 -4.35
C THR A 23 18.53 2.94 -3.30
N HIS A 24 18.64 2.48 -2.05
CA HIS A 24 19.13 3.24 -0.89
C HIS A 24 18.29 4.47 -0.50
N VAL A 25 17.03 4.56 -0.95
CA VAL A 25 16.10 5.63 -0.57
C VAL A 25 15.44 5.31 0.77
N ALA A 26 15.41 6.28 1.69
CA ALA A 26 14.68 6.20 2.96
C ALA A 26 15.04 5.00 3.88
N VAL A 27 16.28 4.50 3.79
CA VAL A 27 16.79 3.35 4.58
C VAL A 27 17.04 3.65 6.06
N HIS A 28 17.01 4.91 6.48
CA HIS A 28 17.16 5.31 7.88
C HIS A 28 15.84 5.13 8.65
N LYS A 29 15.90 5.05 9.98
CA LYS A 29 14.76 4.71 10.85
C LYS A 29 13.52 5.58 10.61
N GLU A 30 13.68 6.90 10.53
CA GLU A 30 12.56 7.81 10.34
C GLU A 30 11.95 7.65 8.93
N GLY A 31 12.76 7.63 7.88
CA GLY A 31 12.32 7.37 6.51
C GLY A 31 11.63 6.01 6.35
N GLY A 32 12.14 4.97 7.01
CA GLY A 32 11.52 3.65 7.03
C GLY A 32 10.14 3.64 7.69
N LYS A 33 9.96 4.43 8.76
CA LYS A 33 8.66 4.64 9.43
C LYS A 33 7.69 5.42 8.55
N GLN A 34 8.15 6.53 7.97
CA GLN A 34 7.32 7.37 7.10
C GLN A 34 6.84 6.59 5.87
N THR A 35 7.74 5.88 5.18
CA THR A 35 7.38 5.05 4.02
C THR A 35 6.44 3.90 4.37
N ALA A 36 6.59 3.27 5.56
CA ALA A 36 5.66 2.25 6.03
C ALA A 36 4.25 2.82 6.28
N LEU A 37 4.15 4.02 6.87
CA LEU A 37 2.87 4.73 7.02
C LEU A 37 2.27 5.10 5.68
N SER A 38 3.07 5.58 4.72
CA SER A 38 2.60 5.86 3.36
C SER A 38 2.01 4.63 2.68
N VAL A 39 2.68 3.46 2.78
CA VAL A 39 2.15 2.18 2.25
C VAL A 39 0.81 1.84 2.88
N LEU A 40 0.68 1.97 4.21
CA LEU A 40 -0.56 1.67 4.92
C LEU A 40 -1.71 2.58 4.47
N ILE A 41 -1.47 3.90 4.37
CA ILE A 41 -2.49 4.87 3.97
C ILE A 41 -2.91 4.63 2.51
N VAL A 42 -1.95 4.53 1.59
CA VAL A 42 -2.23 4.37 0.15
C VAL A 42 -2.96 3.06 -0.12
N SER A 43 -2.50 1.94 0.42
CA SER A 43 -3.15 0.64 0.23
C SER A 43 -4.54 0.58 0.85
N SER A 44 -4.76 1.23 2.00
CA SER A 44 -6.09 1.31 2.63
C SER A 44 -7.07 2.12 1.79
N LEU A 45 -6.66 3.29 1.28
CA LEU A 45 -7.48 4.12 0.39
C LEU A 45 -7.84 3.37 -0.91
N LEU A 46 -6.87 2.69 -1.53
CA LEU A 46 -7.12 1.87 -2.71
C LEU A 46 -8.08 0.71 -2.41
N THR A 47 -7.92 0.06 -1.26
CA THR A 47 -8.82 -1.03 -0.84
C THR A 47 -10.24 -0.51 -0.62
N LEU A 48 -10.41 0.66 -0.01
CA LEU A 48 -11.72 1.29 0.16
C LEU A 48 -12.34 1.66 -1.19
N ALA A 49 -11.57 2.21 -2.13
CA ALA A 49 -12.05 2.51 -3.48
C ALA A 49 -12.53 1.24 -4.21
N VAL A 50 -11.76 0.14 -4.11
CA VAL A 50 -12.17 -1.15 -4.66
C VAL A 50 -13.40 -1.71 -3.96
N ALA A 51 -13.50 -1.59 -2.63
CA ALA A 51 -14.68 -2.01 -1.88
C ALA A 51 -15.93 -1.25 -2.36
N LEU A 52 -15.85 0.09 -2.43
CA LEU A 52 -16.95 0.93 -2.92
C LEU A 52 -17.39 0.52 -4.32
N LYS A 53 -16.42 0.23 -5.22
CA LYS A 53 -16.74 -0.23 -6.57
C LYS A 53 -17.36 -1.63 -6.60
N LEU A 54 -16.83 -2.56 -5.80
CA LEU A 54 -17.32 -3.94 -5.71
C LEU A 54 -18.74 -4.01 -5.15
N PHE A 55 -19.10 -3.09 -4.24
CA PHE A 55 -20.41 -3.01 -3.62
C PHE A 55 -21.36 -2.02 -4.32
N GLY A 56 -20.99 -1.48 -5.49
CA GLY A 56 -21.90 -0.73 -6.36
C GLY A 56 -22.20 0.71 -5.92
N ALA A 57 -21.29 1.35 -5.18
CA ALA A 57 -21.44 2.76 -4.79
C ALA A 57 -21.38 3.73 -6.00
N PHE A 58 -20.82 3.29 -7.14
CA PHE A 58 -20.75 3.98 -8.43
C PHE A 58 -20.33 3.02 -9.55
#